data_AF-A0A7X3RX97-F1
#
_entry.id   AF-A0A7X3RX97-F1
#
_cell.length_a   1.000
_cell.length_b   1.000
_cell.length_c   1.000
_cell.angle_alpha   90.00
_cell.angle_beta   90.00
_cell.angle_gamma   90.00
#
_symmetry.space_group_name_H-M   'P 1'
#
loop_
_entity.id
_entity.type
_entity.pdbx_description
1 polymer ?
#
loop_
_entity_poly.entity_id
_entity_poly.type
_entity_poly.pdbx_seq_one_letter_code
_entity_poly.pdbx_strand_id
1 'polypeptide(L)'
;MATAVVEPRIRGFICTTAHPAGCASNVNAQIQVAQSARSVQAGQVGQKNGAGPLRVLVIGASTGYGLAARIAAGAMYEAGTVGVFFERESSGTRCGTPGFYNTAAYHRYATESGLVSANVNGDAYSHEIKQKTVELVASRLGQVDLVVYSLASPKRTDPDTGETYQSVLSPIGETYVGKTVDLNREVINEVTVEPATEEGIRGTVGVMGGDDLNLWCEALLDAGLLADGARIVPFSYIGPALTWPIYRSGTIGRAKEHLEQTTKAIDGRLRSSVGGRAMVSVNKAVITQASAAIPVVPLYISLLYRIMRERGLHEDPIHQMVRLFNDHIGPGRTPALDGEDRIRLDDLELVGPVQREIDSVWPTITTDNFRVLTDYDAYKRGFRQLFGFEVDGVAYDEPVELEAEI
;
A
#
# COMPACT_ATOMS: atom_id res chain seq x y z
N MET A 1 -17.11 -18.64 -19.41
CA MET A 1 -16.80 -17.54 -18.48
C MET A 1 -17.77 -16.40 -18.76
N ALA A 2 -18.32 -15.76 -17.74
CA ALA A 2 -19.28 -14.68 -17.91
C ALA A 2 -18.61 -13.42 -18.50
N THR A 3 -19.24 -12.81 -19.51
CA THR A 3 -18.77 -11.55 -20.13
C THR A 3 -19.76 -10.43 -19.92
N ALA A 4 -19.28 -9.21 -19.68
CA ALA A 4 -20.13 -8.02 -19.57
C ALA A 4 -19.40 -6.75 -20.02
N VAL A 5 -20.15 -5.75 -20.49
CA VAL A 5 -19.65 -4.38 -20.58
C VAL A 5 -19.65 -3.80 -19.16
N VAL A 6 -18.49 -3.38 -18.66
CA VAL A 6 -18.31 -2.94 -17.27
C VAL A 6 -18.11 -1.43 -17.23
N GLU A 7 -19.03 -0.73 -16.59
CA GLU A 7 -18.97 0.73 -16.41
C GLU A 7 -18.60 1.11 -14.97
N PRO A 8 -17.97 2.28 -14.75
CA PRO A 8 -17.65 2.78 -13.42
C PRO A 8 -18.91 3.14 -12.64
N ARG A 9 -19.08 2.54 -11.45
CA ARG A 9 -20.16 2.85 -10.51
C ARG A 9 -19.60 3.51 -9.26
N ILE A 10 -19.40 4.83 -9.33
CA ILE A 10 -18.70 5.64 -8.32
C ILE A 10 -19.70 6.46 -7.49
N ARG A 11 -19.53 6.45 -6.17
CA ARG A 11 -20.22 7.32 -5.21
C ARG A 11 -19.21 7.79 -4.15
N GLY A 12 -18.86 9.08 -4.18
CA GLY A 12 -17.81 9.65 -3.35
C GLY A 12 -16.47 8.97 -3.63
N PHE A 13 -15.86 8.44 -2.58
CA PHE A 13 -14.60 7.69 -2.65
C PHE A 13 -14.78 6.17 -2.86
N ILE A 14 -16.00 5.70 -3.13
CA ILE A 14 -16.30 4.27 -3.32
C ILE A 14 -16.62 4.01 -4.80
N CYS A 15 -15.93 3.05 -5.41
CA CYS A 15 -16.36 2.44 -6.66
C CYS A 15 -16.77 0.99 -6.42
N THR A 16 -17.93 0.59 -6.95
CA THR A 16 -18.51 -0.75 -6.73
C THR A 16 -18.25 -1.74 -7.87
N THR A 17 -17.66 -1.27 -8.97
CA THR A 17 -17.25 -2.05 -10.14
C THR A 17 -15.74 -1.93 -10.35
N ALA A 18 -15.15 -2.91 -11.00
CA ALA A 18 -13.76 -2.87 -11.44
C ALA A 18 -13.65 -3.54 -12.80
N HIS A 19 -12.88 -2.93 -13.72
CA HIS A 19 -12.71 -3.40 -15.08
C HIS A 19 -11.51 -4.37 -15.18
N PRO A 20 -11.73 -5.68 -15.44
CA PRO A 20 -10.67 -6.70 -15.44
C PRO A 20 -9.49 -6.34 -16.36
N ALA A 21 -9.76 -6.00 -17.62
CA ALA A 21 -8.72 -5.66 -18.58
C ALA A 21 -7.97 -4.36 -18.22
N GLY A 22 -8.63 -3.43 -17.52
CA GLY A 22 -8.01 -2.19 -17.11
C GLY A 22 -7.11 -2.36 -15.89
N CYS A 23 -7.55 -3.17 -14.91
CA CYS A 23 -6.70 -3.63 -13.81
C CYS A 23 -5.44 -4.34 -14.35
N ALA A 24 -5.61 -5.23 -15.33
CA ALA A 24 -4.47 -5.91 -15.96
C ALA A 24 -3.53 -4.95 -16.68
N SER A 25 -4.06 -3.99 -17.45
CA SER A 25 -3.25 -2.96 -18.11
C SER A 25 -2.46 -2.10 -17.11
N ASN A 26 -3.08 -1.71 -15.99
CA ASN A 26 -2.39 -0.98 -14.91
C ASN A 26 -1.28 -1.79 -14.22
N VAL A 27 -1.49 -3.09 -14.02
CA VAL A 27 -0.44 -3.98 -13.49
C VAL A 27 0.70 -4.11 -14.49
N ASN A 28 0.40 -4.26 -15.78
CA ASN A 28 1.41 -4.34 -16.84
C ASN A 28 2.25 -3.05 -16.93
N ALA A 29 1.63 -1.87 -16.81
CA ALA A 29 2.36 -0.61 -16.77
C ALA A 29 3.34 -0.54 -15.58
N GLN A 30 2.93 -1.02 -14.39
CA GLN A 30 3.81 -1.10 -13.23
C GLN A 30 4.94 -2.11 -13.43
N ILE A 31 4.67 -3.27 -14.03
CA ILE A 31 5.68 -4.26 -14.38
C ILE A 31 6.72 -3.65 -15.33
N GLN A 32 6.31 -2.90 -16.35
CA GLN A 32 7.21 -2.23 -17.28
C GLN A 32 8.13 -1.22 -16.55
N VAL A 33 7.60 -0.42 -15.63
CA VAL A 33 8.39 0.48 -14.80
C VAL A 33 9.43 -0.30 -14.00
N ALA A 34 9.01 -1.36 -13.31
CA ALA A 34 9.92 -2.21 -12.52
C ALA A 34 11.00 -2.88 -13.40
N GLN A 35 10.65 -3.43 -14.54
CA GLN A 35 11.60 -4.04 -15.49
C GLN A 35 12.61 -3.01 -16.01
N SER A 36 12.18 -1.79 -16.29
CA SER A 36 13.07 -0.72 -16.75
C SER A 36 14.09 -0.29 -15.67
N ALA A 37 13.76 -0.49 -14.41
CA ALA A 37 14.63 -0.21 -13.26
C ALA A 37 15.55 -1.38 -12.89
N ARG A 38 15.47 -2.51 -13.59
CA ARG A 38 16.31 -3.68 -13.34
C ARG A 38 17.76 -3.34 -13.68
N SER A 39 18.65 -3.41 -12.68
CA SER A 39 20.10 -3.36 -12.91
C SER A 39 20.64 -4.73 -13.31
N VAL A 40 21.71 -4.77 -14.12
CA VAL A 40 22.44 -6.02 -14.47
C VAL A 40 22.90 -6.76 -13.21
N GLN A 41 23.16 -6.05 -12.12
CA GLN A 41 23.49 -6.64 -10.83
C GLN A 41 22.29 -7.32 -10.16
N ALA A 42 21.10 -6.70 -10.18
CA ALA A 42 19.88 -7.26 -9.59
C ALA A 42 19.54 -8.67 -10.13
N GLY A 43 19.74 -8.91 -11.44
CA GLY A 43 19.57 -10.23 -12.06
C GLY A 43 20.70 -11.24 -11.78
N GLN A 44 21.82 -10.80 -11.19
CA GLN A 44 23.00 -11.65 -10.94
C GLN A 44 23.28 -11.90 -9.45
N VAL A 45 22.63 -11.17 -8.52
CA VAL A 45 22.94 -11.29 -7.07
C VAL A 45 22.63 -12.68 -6.52
N GLY A 46 21.53 -13.32 -6.94
CA GLY A 46 21.25 -14.71 -6.58
C GLY A 46 22.34 -15.64 -7.11
N GLN A 47 22.65 -15.55 -8.41
CA GLN A 47 23.59 -16.47 -9.06
C GLN A 47 25.05 -16.34 -8.58
N LYS A 48 25.51 -15.15 -8.19
CA LYS A 48 26.93 -14.92 -7.86
C LYS A 48 27.37 -15.44 -6.48
N ASN A 49 26.46 -15.54 -5.53
CA ASN A 49 26.78 -15.94 -4.15
C ASN A 49 26.28 -17.36 -3.81
N GLY A 50 25.76 -18.11 -4.78
CA GLY A 50 25.11 -19.41 -4.55
C GLY A 50 23.77 -19.32 -3.80
N ALA A 51 23.23 -18.11 -3.60
CA ALA A 51 21.94 -17.89 -2.99
C ALA A 51 20.82 -18.03 -4.04
N GLY A 52 19.68 -18.60 -3.65
CA GLY A 52 18.51 -18.67 -4.53
C GLY A 52 17.96 -17.28 -4.92
N PRO A 53 16.91 -17.22 -5.76
CA PRO A 53 16.18 -15.97 -6.00
C PRO A 53 15.66 -15.39 -4.68
N LEU A 54 15.47 -14.07 -4.61
CA LEU A 54 14.88 -13.40 -3.45
C LEU A 54 13.49 -13.98 -3.14
N ARG A 55 13.19 -14.23 -1.87
CA ARG A 55 11.90 -14.82 -1.44
C ARG A 55 11.13 -13.81 -0.59
N VAL A 56 9.96 -13.40 -1.06
CA VAL A 56 9.22 -12.28 -0.48
C VAL A 56 7.80 -12.69 -0.08
N LEU A 57 7.45 -12.44 1.17
CA LEU A 57 6.07 -12.44 1.64
C LEU A 57 5.53 -11.01 1.64
N VAL A 58 4.37 -10.78 1.03
CA VAL A 58 3.69 -9.48 1.06
C VAL A 58 2.31 -9.66 1.70
N ILE A 59 2.09 -8.98 2.83
CA ILE A 59 0.82 -8.97 3.54
C ILE A 59 0.09 -7.68 3.18
N GLY A 60 -1.05 -7.80 2.49
CA GLY A 60 -1.71 -6.68 1.80
C GLY A 60 -1.25 -6.52 0.35
N ALA A 61 -1.18 -7.61 -0.43
CA ALA A 61 -0.47 -7.66 -1.71
C ALA A 61 -1.28 -7.30 -2.97
N SER A 62 -2.57 -6.98 -2.83
CA SER A 62 -3.50 -6.88 -3.97
C SER A 62 -3.65 -5.48 -4.56
N THR A 63 -3.34 -4.42 -3.80
CA THR A 63 -3.49 -3.03 -4.23
C THR A 63 -2.42 -2.11 -3.64
N GLY A 64 -2.32 -0.88 -4.15
CA GLY A 64 -1.50 0.18 -3.57
C GLY A 64 -0.03 -0.19 -3.42
N TYR A 65 0.58 0.21 -2.30
CA TYR A 65 2.00 -0.04 -2.04
C TYR A 65 2.35 -1.53 -1.92
N GLY A 66 1.47 -2.37 -1.37
CA GLY A 66 1.76 -3.80 -1.26
C GLY A 66 1.82 -4.49 -2.62
N LEU A 67 0.88 -4.18 -3.53
CA LEU A 67 0.96 -4.63 -4.93
C LEU A 67 2.23 -4.12 -5.61
N ALA A 68 2.53 -2.83 -5.47
CA ALA A 68 3.73 -2.23 -6.06
C ALA A 68 5.02 -2.88 -5.53
N ALA A 69 5.09 -3.21 -4.24
CA ALA A 69 6.23 -3.90 -3.64
C ALA A 69 6.38 -5.32 -4.17
N ARG A 70 5.25 -6.03 -4.36
CA ARG A 70 5.25 -7.37 -4.96
C ARG A 70 5.72 -7.33 -6.42
N ILE A 71 5.23 -6.37 -7.21
CA ILE A 71 5.65 -6.16 -8.60
C ILE A 71 7.15 -5.82 -8.65
N ALA A 72 7.62 -4.88 -7.83
CA ALA A 72 9.04 -4.52 -7.78
C ALA A 72 9.92 -5.73 -7.44
N ALA A 73 9.55 -6.52 -6.41
CA ALA A 73 10.27 -7.75 -6.06
C ALA A 73 10.35 -8.74 -7.23
N GLY A 74 9.21 -9.08 -7.84
CA GLY A 74 9.15 -10.05 -8.93
C GLY A 74 9.84 -9.56 -10.20
N ALA A 75 9.52 -8.36 -10.67
CA ALA A 75 9.96 -7.88 -11.97
C ALA A 75 11.40 -7.30 -11.98
N MET A 76 11.89 -6.75 -10.86
CA MET A 76 13.28 -6.26 -10.78
C MET A 76 14.27 -7.36 -10.38
N TYR A 77 13.88 -8.25 -9.47
CA TYR A 77 14.78 -9.21 -8.83
C TYR A 77 14.44 -10.68 -9.11
N GLU A 78 13.45 -10.95 -9.96
CA GLU A 78 12.99 -12.32 -10.26
C GLU A 78 12.64 -13.08 -8.97
N ALA A 79 12.05 -12.36 -8.01
CA ALA A 79 11.75 -12.91 -6.69
C ALA A 79 10.58 -13.90 -6.74
N GLY A 80 10.68 -14.97 -5.95
CA GLY A 80 9.54 -15.79 -5.59
C GLY A 80 8.66 -15.04 -4.57
N THR A 81 7.35 -14.96 -4.82
CA THR A 81 6.43 -14.16 -3.99
C THR A 81 5.25 -14.97 -3.47
N VAL A 82 4.96 -14.82 -2.18
CA VAL A 82 3.67 -15.19 -1.57
C VAL A 82 2.93 -13.91 -1.22
N GLY A 83 1.70 -13.76 -1.69
CA GLY A 83 0.85 -12.60 -1.38
C GLY A 83 -0.35 -12.99 -0.51
N VAL A 84 -0.60 -12.22 0.54
CA VAL A 84 -1.80 -12.31 1.37
C VAL A 84 -2.66 -11.08 1.14
N PHE A 85 -3.97 -11.25 0.93
CA PHE A 85 -4.92 -10.17 0.69
C PHE A 85 -6.34 -10.64 1.01
N PHE A 86 -7.31 -9.71 1.03
CA PHE A 86 -8.71 -10.02 1.26
C PHE A 86 -9.57 -9.37 0.18
N GLU A 87 -9.91 -10.14 -0.85
CA GLU A 87 -10.52 -9.65 -2.08
C GLU A 87 -11.73 -10.51 -2.48
N ARG A 88 -12.71 -9.89 -3.14
CA ARG A 88 -13.90 -10.58 -3.61
C ARG A 88 -13.69 -11.04 -5.04
N GLU A 89 -13.95 -12.31 -5.30
CA GLU A 89 -13.97 -12.86 -6.66
C GLU A 89 -15.19 -12.37 -7.44
N SER A 90 -15.13 -12.49 -8.76
CA SER A 90 -16.31 -12.32 -9.60
C SER A 90 -17.35 -13.40 -9.31
N SER A 91 -18.64 -13.08 -9.46
CA SER A 91 -19.72 -14.07 -9.31
C SER A 91 -20.87 -13.77 -10.26
N GLY A 92 -21.10 -14.68 -11.21
CA GLY A 92 -22.08 -14.50 -12.28
C GLY A 92 -21.79 -13.22 -13.06
N THR A 93 -22.68 -12.24 -12.99
CA THR A 93 -22.53 -10.93 -13.66
C THR A 93 -21.91 -9.85 -12.77
N ARG A 94 -21.51 -10.18 -11.54
CA ARG A 94 -20.90 -9.22 -10.60
C ARG A 94 -19.38 -9.28 -10.71
N CYS A 95 -18.75 -8.11 -10.88
CA CYS A 95 -17.30 -7.99 -10.87
C CYS A 95 -16.69 -8.34 -9.51
N GLY A 96 -15.51 -8.94 -9.55
CA GLY A 96 -14.60 -8.99 -8.41
C GLY A 96 -14.13 -7.58 -8.01
N THR A 97 -13.43 -7.50 -6.89
CA THR A 97 -12.74 -6.26 -6.48
C THR A 97 -11.52 -6.01 -7.36
N PRO A 98 -11.05 -4.75 -7.48
CA PRO A 98 -9.86 -4.46 -8.29
C PRO A 98 -8.62 -5.24 -7.83
N GLY A 99 -8.47 -5.47 -6.53
CA GLY A 99 -7.35 -6.23 -6.00
C GLY A 99 -7.34 -7.69 -6.44
N PHE A 100 -8.50 -8.31 -6.66
CA PHE A 100 -8.57 -9.66 -7.22
C PHE A 100 -8.02 -9.69 -8.65
N TYR A 101 -8.47 -8.77 -9.50
CA TYR A 101 -7.98 -8.66 -10.89
C TYR A 101 -6.51 -8.26 -10.98
N ASN A 102 -6.05 -7.37 -10.10
CA ASN A 102 -4.63 -7.00 -10.03
C ASN A 102 -3.75 -8.21 -9.68
N THR A 103 -4.17 -9.01 -8.69
CA THR A 103 -3.47 -10.24 -8.33
C THR A 103 -3.45 -11.22 -9.48
N ALA A 104 -4.58 -11.41 -10.19
CA ALA A 104 -4.64 -12.32 -11.34
C ALA A 104 -3.70 -11.88 -12.46
N ALA A 105 -3.64 -10.58 -12.76
CA ALA A 105 -2.73 -10.04 -13.75
C ALA A 105 -1.25 -10.23 -13.36
N TYR A 106 -0.89 -9.96 -12.10
CA TYR A 106 0.47 -10.21 -11.62
C TYR A 106 0.82 -11.71 -11.59
N HIS A 107 -0.11 -12.56 -11.17
CA HIS A 107 0.08 -14.01 -11.15
C HIS A 107 0.34 -14.55 -12.56
N ARG A 108 -0.43 -14.09 -13.55
CA ARG A 108 -0.20 -14.42 -14.97
C ARG A 108 1.21 -14.01 -15.42
N TYR A 109 1.61 -12.76 -15.18
CA TYR A 109 2.96 -12.29 -15.50
C TYR A 109 4.05 -13.14 -14.85
N ALA A 110 3.91 -13.46 -13.56
CA ALA A 110 4.89 -14.25 -12.82
C ALA A 110 5.00 -15.66 -13.40
N THR A 111 3.87 -16.33 -13.67
CA THR A 111 3.82 -17.67 -14.25
C THR A 111 4.42 -17.69 -15.67
N GLU A 112 4.07 -16.73 -16.53
CA GLU A 112 4.65 -16.58 -17.86
C GLU A 112 6.17 -16.30 -17.82
N SER A 113 6.63 -15.65 -16.75
CA SER A 113 8.06 -15.37 -16.50
C SER A 113 8.78 -16.51 -15.75
N GLY A 114 8.10 -17.63 -15.45
CA GLY A 114 8.68 -18.75 -14.71
C GLY A 114 8.98 -18.46 -13.23
N LEU A 115 8.37 -17.42 -12.65
CA LEU A 115 8.55 -17.02 -11.25
C LEU A 115 7.53 -17.72 -10.34
N VAL A 116 7.93 -17.99 -9.10
CA VAL A 116 6.99 -18.47 -8.08
C VAL A 116 6.06 -17.34 -7.67
N SER A 117 4.76 -17.53 -7.89
CA SER A 117 3.71 -16.65 -7.37
C SER A 117 2.63 -17.50 -6.71
N ALA A 118 2.45 -17.33 -5.41
CA ALA A 118 1.41 -18.02 -4.65
C ALA A 118 0.58 -17.01 -3.85
N ASN A 119 -0.68 -17.35 -3.58
CA ASN A 119 -1.68 -16.41 -3.10
C ASN A 119 -2.51 -17.00 -1.96
N VAL A 120 -2.78 -16.19 -0.94
CA VAL A 120 -3.72 -16.51 0.14
C VAL A 120 -4.76 -15.40 0.21
N ASN A 121 -6.00 -15.74 -0.16
CA ASN A 121 -7.13 -14.82 -0.06
C ASN A 121 -7.92 -15.07 1.24
N GLY A 122 -7.85 -14.15 2.19
CA GLY A 122 -8.51 -14.27 3.48
C GLY A 122 -8.13 -13.17 4.46
N ASP A 123 -8.79 -13.17 5.63
CA ASP A 123 -8.52 -12.21 6.69
C ASP A 123 -7.12 -12.44 7.29
N ALA A 124 -6.16 -11.60 6.91
CA ALA A 124 -4.78 -11.64 7.38
C ALA A 124 -4.64 -11.47 8.91
N TYR A 125 -5.67 -10.95 9.59
CA TYR A 125 -5.68 -10.83 11.06
C TYR A 125 -5.89 -12.19 11.76
N SER A 126 -6.50 -13.16 11.10
CA SER A 126 -6.81 -14.47 11.69
C SER A 126 -5.59 -15.39 11.82
N HIS A 127 -5.58 -16.25 12.85
CA HIS A 127 -4.61 -17.34 12.99
C HIS A 127 -4.70 -18.35 11.85
N GLU A 128 -5.90 -18.60 11.33
CA GLU A 128 -6.13 -19.51 10.19
C GLU A 128 -5.34 -19.07 8.95
N ILE A 129 -5.42 -17.78 8.58
CA ILE A 129 -4.72 -17.27 7.40
C ILE A 129 -3.21 -17.19 7.62
N LYS A 130 -2.75 -16.89 8.85
CA LYS A 130 -1.33 -16.98 9.20
C LYS A 130 -0.81 -18.40 9.02
N GLN A 131 -1.51 -19.41 9.54
CA GLN A 131 -1.13 -20.81 9.41
C GLN A 131 -1.11 -21.30 7.95
N LYS A 132 -2.16 -20.98 7.17
CA LYS A 132 -2.18 -21.30 5.72
C LYS A 132 -1.01 -20.64 4.98
N THR A 133 -0.65 -19.43 5.37
CA THR A 133 0.47 -18.70 4.75
C THR A 133 1.81 -19.32 5.14
N VAL A 134 2.00 -19.71 6.40
CA VAL A 134 3.17 -20.45 6.89
C VAL A 134 3.38 -21.74 6.07
N GLU A 135 2.33 -22.55 5.90
CA GLU A 135 2.38 -23.78 5.11
C GLU A 135 2.71 -23.53 3.63
N LEU A 136 2.11 -22.48 3.06
CA LEU A 136 2.35 -22.11 1.66
C LEU A 136 3.78 -21.57 1.45
N VAL A 137 4.29 -20.75 2.37
CA VAL A 137 5.67 -20.27 2.34
C VAL A 137 6.65 -21.45 2.45
N ALA A 138 6.44 -22.35 3.41
CA ALA A 138 7.29 -23.53 3.59
C ALA A 138 7.35 -24.39 2.32
N SER A 139 6.19 -24.64 1.69
CA SER A 139 6.11 -25.49 0.50
C SER A 139 6.60 -24.83 -0.80
N ARG A 140 6.44 -23.52 -0.94
CA ARG A 140 6.75 -22.80 -2.20
C ARG A 140 8.09 -22.08 -2.19
N LEU A 141 8.52 -21.57 -1.05
CA LEU A 141 9.73 -20.75 -0.90
C LEU A 141 10.75 -21.33 0.09
N GLY A 142 10.33 -22.25 0.96
CA GLY A 142 11.13 -22.79 2.06
C GLY A 142 11.27 -21.81 3.22
N GLN A 143 11.81 -20.62 2.97
CA GLN A 143 11.88 -19.49 3.90
C GLN A 143 11.68 -18.18 3.13
N VAL A 144 11.58 -17.05 3.82
CA VAL A 144 11.52 -15.71 3.23
C VAL A 144 12.66 -14.83 3.70
N ASP A 145 13.19 -14.04 2.77
CA ASP A 145 14.24 -13.05 3.02
C ASP A 145 13.64 -11.67 3.35
N LEU A 146 12.41 -11.43 2.90
CA LEU A 146 11.71 -10.15 3.07
C LEU A 146 10.22 -10.38 3.36
N VAL A 147 9.73 -9.70 4.38
CA VAL A 147 8.30 -9.57 4.69
C VAL A 147 7.90 -8.10 4.56
N VAL A 148 6.98 -7.80 3.65
CA VAL A 148 6.36 -6.47 3.52
C VAL A 148 5.00 -6.51 4.20
N TYR A 149 4.75 -5.58 5.12
CA TYR A 149 3.46 -5.44 5.81
C TYR A 149 2.76 -4.14 5.39
N SER A 150 1.73 -4.29 4.55
CA SER A 150 1.03 -3.21 3.87
C SER A 150 -0.49 -3.34 4.00
N LEU A 151 -0.99 -3.69 5.19
CA LEU A 151 -2.42 -3.73 5.45
C LEU A 151 -3.02 -2.35 5.71
N ALA A 152 -4.19 -2.12 5.12
CA ALA A 152 -5.08 -1.03 5.43
C ALA A 152 -6.49 -1.58 5.55
N SER A 153 -7.04 -1.56 6.77
CA SER A 153 -8.36 -2.10 7.06
C SER A 153 -9.15 -1.13 7.95
N PRO A 154 -10.48 -1.01 7.78
CA PRO A 154 -11.31 -0.24 8.71
C PRO A 154 -11.60 -1.00 10.02
N LYS A 155 -11.35 -2.31 10.07
CA LYS A 155 -11.67 -3.16 11.22
C LYS A 155 -10.70 -4.33 11.36
N ARG A 156 -10.60 -4.87 12.57
CA ARG A 156 -9.84 -6.08 12.90
C ARG A 156 -10.64 -6.83 13.94
N THR A 157 -10.80 -8.14 13.74
CA THR A 157 -11.20 -9.03 14.83
C THR A 157 -9.92 -9.62 15.42
N ASP A 158 -9.71 -9.38 16.70
CA ASP A 158 -8.55 -9.90 17.42
C ASP A 158 -8.62 -11.44 17.48
N PRO A 159 -7.59 -12.15 16.99
CA PRO A 159 -7.66 -13.60 16.85
C PRO A 159 -7.56 -14.36 18.18
N ASP A 160 -7.11 -13.70 19.26
CA ASP A 160 -6.93 -14.32 20.58
C ASP A 160 -8.14 -14.08 21.48
N THR A 161 -8.71 -12.87 21.43
CA THR A 161 -9.81 -12.44 22.31
C THR A 161 -11.20 -12.49 21.64
N GLY A 162 -11.26 -12.44 20.31
CA GLY A 162 -12.50 -12.30 19.55
C GLY A 162 -13.11 -10.89 19.57
N GLU A 163 -12.51 -9.91 20.26
CA GLU A 163 -12.96 -8.51 20.24
C GLU A 163 -12.80 -7.94 18.82
N THR A 164 -13.81 -7.22 18.33
CA THR A 164 -13.73 -6.54 17.04
C THR A 164 -13.47 -5.05 17.25
N TYR A 165 -12.30 -4.61 16.83
CA TYR A 165 -11.90 -3.21 16.80
C TYR A 165 -12.34 -2.55 15.51
N GLN A 166 -12.73 -1.28 15.61
CA GLN A 166 -13.03 -0.42 14.47
C GLN A 166 -12.11 0.79 14.48
N SER A 167 -11.50 1.08 13.34
CA SER A 167 -10.69 2.27 13.14
C SER A 167 -11.57 3.46 12.85
N VAL A 168 -11.26 4.60 13.49
CA VAL A 168 -11.85 5.90 13.19
C VAL A 168 -10.75 6.86 12.77
N LEU A 169 -11.08 7.85 11.94
CA LEU A 169 -10.15 8.88 11.47
C LEU A 169 -10.58 10.22 12.04
N SER A 170 -10.03 10.55 13.21
CA SER A 170 -10.44 11.72 13.99
C SER A 170 -9.22 12.36 14.68
N PRO A 171 -9.26 13.69 14.92
CA PRO A 171 -8.28 14.34 15.77
C PRO A 171 -8.38 13.83 17.21
N ILE A 172 -7.35 14.10 18.02
CA ILE A 172 -7.35 13.86 19.46
C ILE A 172 -7.30 15.21 20.16
N GLY A 173 -8.17 15.42 21.15
CA GLY A 173 -8.24 16.64 21.94
C GLY A 173 -9.21 17.68 21.37
N GLU A 174 -8.81 18.37 20.29
CA GLU A 174 -9.57 19.50 19.75
C GLU A 174 -10.25 19.19 18.41
N THR A 175 -11.42 19.80 18.18
CA THR A 175 -12.15 19.69 16.91
C THR A 175 -11.31 20.24 15.76
N TYR A 176 -11.20 19.46 14.69
CA TYR A 176 -10.50 19.89 13.48
C TYR A 176 -11.48 20.49 12.48
N VAL A 177 -11.12 21.63 11.90
CA VAL A 177 -11.83 22.26 10.79
C VAL A 177 -10.86 22.45 9.64
N GLY A 178 -11.21 21.96 8.45
CA GLY A 178 -10.32 22.02 7.29
C GLY A 178 -11.04 21.97 5.95
N LYS A 179 -10.30 22.29 4.88
CA LYS A 179 -10.82 22.22 3.50
C LYS A 179 -10.73 20.79 2.98
N THR A 180 -11.74 20.37 2.24
CA THR A 180 -11.74 19.14 1.45
C THR A 180 -12.41 19.39 0.10
N VAL A 181 -12.26 18.45 -0.82
CA VAL A 181 -13.02 18.43 -2.08
C VAL A 181 -14.14 17.38 -1.97
N ASP A 182 -15.36 17.77 -2.29
CA ASP A 182 -16.47 16.83 -2.49
C ASP A 182 -16.29 16.16 -3.86
N LEU A 183 -15.95 14.87 -3.87
CA LEU A 183 -15.66 14.12 -5.10
C LEU A 183 -16.90 13.93 -6.00
N ASN A 184 -18.11 14.10 -5.48
CA ASN A 184 -19.34 14.01 -6.27
C ASN A 184 -19.71 15.34 -6.90
N ARG A 185 -19.71 16.40 -6.08
CA ARG A 185 -20.16 17.73 -6.48
C ARG A 185 -19.05 18.56 -7.10
N GLU A 186 -17.79 18.15 -6.90
CA GLU A 186 -16.59 18.82 -7.38
C GLU A 186 -16.52 20.27 -6.88
N VAL A 187 -16.79 20.46 -5.59
CA VAL A 187 -16.74 21.75 -4.90
C VAL A 187 -15.82 21.65 -3.69
N ILE A 188 -15.20 22.77 -3.33
CA ILE A 188 -14.43 22.89 -2.09
C ILE A 188 -15.39 23.16 -0.95
N ASN A 189 -15.37 22.29 0.05
CA ASN A 189 -16.17 22.42 1.26
C ASN A 189 -15.26 22.44 2.49
N GLU A 190 -15.79 23.00 3.56
CA GLU A 190 -15.24 22.82 4.89
C GLU A 190 -15.76 21.52 5.51
N VAL A 191 -14.89 20.80 6.21
CA VAL A 191 -15.25 19.63 7.00
C VAL A 191 -14.84 19.87 8.45
N THR A 192 -15.78 19.63 9.36
CA THR A 192 -15.57 19.62 10.80
C THR A 192 -15.48 18.17 11.25
N VAL A 193 -14.38 17.80 11.91
CA VAL A 193 -14.15 16.45 12.44
C VAL A 193 -13.99 16.55 13.95
N GLU A 194 -14.93 15.94 14.67
CA GLU A 194 -14.90 15.93 16.13
C GLU A 194 -13.80 15.02 16.69
N PRO A 195 -13.25 15.34 17.87
CA PRO A 195 -12.25 14.51 18.54
C PRO A 195 -12.73 13.07 18.75
N ALA A 196 -11.80 12.13 18.65
CA ALA A 196 -12.06 10.75 18.99
C ALA A 196 -12.32 10.56 20.48
N THR A 197 -13.18 9.61 20.81
CA THR A 197 -13.27 9.03 22.15
C THR A 197 -12.06 8.13 22.42
N GLU A 198 -11.80 7.83 23.70
CA GLU A 198 -10.79 6.82 24.09
C GLU A 198 -11.03 5.46 23.43
N GLU A 199 -12.29 5.06 23.27
CA GLU A 199 -12.65 3.85 22.54
C GLU A 199 -12.25 3.93 21.06
N GLY A 200 -12.46 5.07 20.41
CA GLY A 200 -12.03 5.29 19.02
C GLY A 200 -10.50 5.27 18.87
N ILE A 201 -9.77 5.83 19.84
CA ILE A 201 -8.30 5.75 19.87
C ILE A 201 -7.86 4.29 20.01
N ARG A 202 -8.37 3.57 21.02
CA ARG A 202 -8.06 2.15 21.28
C ARG A 202 -8.39 1.27 20.08
N GLY A 203 -9.58 1.45 19.49
CA GLY A 203 -10.01 0.72 18.31
C GLY A 203 -9.10 0.96 17.11
N THR A 204 -8.69 2.21 16.87
CA THR A 204 -7.77 2.55 15.78
C THR A 204 -6.38 1.95 15.99
N VAL A 205 -5.85 1.99 17.21
CA VAL A 205 -4.58 1.31 17.56
C VAL A 205 -4.71 -0.21 17.37
N GLY A 206 -5.81 -0.80 17.83
CA GLY A 206 -6.07 -2.23 17.67
C GLY A 206 -6.10 -2.67 16.21
N VAL A 207 -6.63 -1.86 15.30
CA VAL A 207 -6.70 -2.20 13.85
C VAL A 207 -5.39 -1.91 13.10
N MET A 208 -4.84 -0.70 13.28
CA MET A 208 -3.78 -0.14 12.41
C MET A 208 -2.41 -0.04 13.09
N GLY A 209 -2.32 -0.51 14.34
CA GLY A 209 -1.10 -0.61 15.13
C GLY A 209 -0.24 -1.81 14.76
N GLY A 210 0.61 -2.21 15.70
CA GLY A 210 1.66 -3.21 15.46
C GLY A 210 1.32 -4.64 15.90
N ASP A 211 0.23 -4.86 16.61
CA ASP A 211 -0.07 -6.17 17.22
C ASP A 211 -0.15 -7.30 16.19
N ASP A 212 -0.86 -7.08 15.09
CA ASP A 212 -0.97 -8.09 14.04
C ASP A 212 0.37 -8.36 13.34
N LEU A 213 1.18 -7.31 13.11
CA LEU A 213 2.55 -7.47 12.62
C LEU A 213 3.39 -8.32 13.57
N ASN A 214 3.22 -8.13 14.88
CA ASN A 214 3.89 -8.93 15.90
C ASN A 214 3.52 -10.41 15.79
N LEU A 215 2.22 -10.72 15.66
CA LEU A 215 1.71 -12.09 15.48
C LEU A 215 2.22 -12.73 14.18
N TRP A 216 2.32 -11.97 13.08
CA TRP A 216 2.93 -12.46 11.84
C TRP A 216 4.41 -12.79 12.02
N CYS A 217 5.16 -11.91 12.70
CA CYS A 217 6.57 -12.16 12.98
C CYS A 217 6.77 -13.41 13.85
N GLU A 218 5.94 -13.60 14.87
CA GLU A 218 5.99 -14.78 15.76
C GLU A 218 5.70 -16.06 14.99
N ALA A 219 4.60 -16.10 14.23
CA ALA A 219 4.24 -17.28 13.43
C ALA A 219 5.37 -17.69 12.45
N LEU A 220 6.05 -16.72 11.84
CA LEU A 220 7.15 -16.98 10.90
C LEU A 220 8.43 -17.41 11.62
N LEU A 221 8.74 -16.84 12.78
CA LEU A 221 9.91 -17.24 13.60
C LEU A 221 9.72 -18.64 14.18
N ASP A 222 8.56 -18.92 14.76
CA ASP A 222 8.26 -20.21 15.39
C ASP A 222 8.27 -21.36 14.37
N ALA A 223 7.85 -21.09 13.14
CA ALA A 223 7.93 -22.03 12.03
C ALA A 223 9.32 -22.12 11.37
N GLY A 224 10.29 -21.31 11.79
CA GLY A 224 11.64 -21.26 11.20
C GLY A 224 11.67 -20.76 9.75
N LEU A 225 10.70 -19.95 9.35
CA LEU A 225 10.50 -19.51 7.96
C LEU A 225 11.16 -18.16 7.63
N LEU A 226 11.76 -17.48 8.60
CA LEU A 226 12.61 -16.32 8.33
C LEU A 226 14.04 -16.78 8.07
N ALA A 227 14.59 -16.40 6.92
CA ALA A 227 15.98 -16.71 6.57
C ALA A 227 16.97 -15.89 7.39
N ASP A 228 18.24 -16.31 7.40
CA ASP A 228 19.32 -15.53 7.99
C ASP A 228 19.41 -14.15 7.31
N GLY A 229 19.43 -13.10 8.11
CA GLY A 229 19.42 -11.71 7.65
C GLY A 229 18.07 -11.22 7.12
N ALA A 230 16.98 -11.97 7.31
CA ALA A 230 15.64 -11.60 6.84
C ALA A 230 15.20 -10.21 7.35
N ARG A 231 14.41 -9.53 6.53
CA ARG A 231 13.93 -8.17 6.79
C ARG A 231 12.41 -8.12 6.91
N ILE A 232 11.90 -7.37 7.88
CA ILE A 232 10.47 -7.08 8.01
C ILE A 232 10.25 -5.57 7.86
N VAL A 233 9.42 -5.17 6.90
CA VAL A 233 9.24 -3.77 6.52
C VAL A 233 7.75 -3.41 6.50
N PRO A 234 7.20 -2.90 7.62
CA PRO A 234 5.87 -2.32 7.64
C PRO A 234 5.84 -0.92 7.04
N PHE A 235 4.73 -0.58 6.38
CA PHE A 235 4.52 0.73 5.78
C PHE A 235 3.77 1.71 6.70
N SER A 236 4.22 2.96 6.68
CA SER A 236 3.64 4.06 7.44
C SER A 236 3.61 5.36 6.62
N TYR A 237 2.99 6.39 7.18
CA TYR A 237 2.93 7.75 6.63
C TYR A 237 3.00 8.75 7.79
N ILE A 238 3.74 9.84 7.61
CA ILE A 238 3.82 10.96 8.57
C ILE A 238 3.10 12.17 8.00
N GLY A 239 3.48 12.56 6.77
CA GLY A 239 2.89 13.70 6.08
C GLY A 239 3.28 15.07 6.65
N PRO A 240 2.85 16.15 5.98
CA PRO A 240 3.16 17.50 6.41
C PRO A 240 2.25 17.98 7.54
N ALA A 241 2.64 19.10 8.16
CA ALA A 241 1.90 19.76 9.24
C ALA A 241 0.42 19.99 8.90
N LEU A 242 0.11 20.30 7.63
CA LEU A 242 -1.24 20.45 7.11
C LEU A 242 -2.15 19.23 7.41
N THR A 243 -1.59 18.03 7.39
CA THR A 243 -2.33 16.77 7.58
C THR A 243 -2.26 16.22 9.00
N TRP A 244 -1.40 16.79 9.86
CA TRP A 244 -1.17 16.27 11.22
C TRP A 244 -2.43 16.15 12.07
N PRO A 245 -3.36 17.14 12.10
CA PRO A 245 -4.53 17.05 12.96
C PRO A 245 -5.39 15.79 12.75
N ILE A 246 -5.58 15.36 11.50
CA ILE A 246 -6.32 14.13 11.17
C ILE A 246 -5.41 12.90 11.16
N TYR A 247 -4.14 13.07 10.78
CA TYR A 247 -3.19 11.96 10.59
C TYR A 247 -2.24 11.78 11.77
N ARG A 248 -1.07 12.45 11.75
CA ARG A 248 0.03 12.21 12.70
C ARG A 248 -0.35 12.46 14.17
N SER A 249 -1.19 13.44 14.44
CA SER A 249 -1.66 13.81 15.78
C SER A 249 -3.05 13.24 16.11
N GLY A 250 -3.71 12.60 15.15
CA GLY A 250 -5.01 11.96 15.32
C GLY A 250 -4.92 10.51 15.79
N THR A 251 -6.06 9.81 15.74
CA THR A 251 -6.17 8.39 16.09
C THR A 251 -5.25 7.49 15.28
N ILE A 252 -5.16 7.72 13.96
CA ILE A 252 -4.28 6.92 13.09
C ILE A 252 -2.80 7.18 13.42
N GLY A 253 -2.45 8.38 13.87
CA GLY A 253 -1.13 8.73 14.37
C GLY A 253 -0.73 7.89 15.57
N ARG A 254 -1.62 7.71 16.54
CA ARG A 254 -1.40 6.80 17.70
C ARG A 254 -1.18 5.36 17.26
N ALA A 255 -1.93 4.89 16.27
CA ALA A 255 -1.72 3.56 15.70
C ALA A 255 -0.34 3.44 15.02
N LYS A 256 0.09 4.47 14.27
CA LYS A 256 1.43 4.48 13.64
C LYS A 256 2.56 4.59 14.64
N GLU A 257 2.40 5.34 15.74
CA GLU A 257 3.35 5.35 16.86
C GLU A 257 3.48 3.96 17.50
N HIS A 258 2.35 3.26 17.71
CA HIS A 258 2.37 1.88 18.17
C HIS A 258 3.07 0.95 17.18
N LEU A 259 2.79 1.06 15.88
CA LEU A 259 3.48 0.29 14.84
C LEU A 259 5.00 0.53 14.87
N GLU A 260 5.44 1.79 15.02
CA GLU A 260 6.86 2.15 15.15
C GLU A 260 7.50 1.47 16.38
N GLN A 261 6.83 1.50 17.54
CA GLN A 261 7.31 0.85 18.77
C GLN A 261 7.39 -0.67 18.63
N THR A 262 6.33 -1.30 18.11
CA THR A 262 6.31 -2.75 17.88
C THR A 262 7.38 -3.18 16.88
N THR A 263 7.63 -2.38 15.84
CA THR A 263 8.69 -2.65 14.86
C THR A 263 10.07 -2.64 15.51
N LYS A 264 10.35 -1.70 16.43
CA LYS A 264 11.61 -1.68 17.21
C LYS A 264 11.75 -2.94 18.08
N ALA A 265 10.67 -3.41 18.69
CA ALA A 265 10.68 -4.66 19.46
C ALA A 265 10.94 -5.89 18.57
N ILE A 266 10.30 -5.95 17.40
CA ILE A 266 10.54 -6.99 16.39
C ILE A 266 12.00 -6.97 15.92
N ASP A 267 12.58 -5.80 15.64
CA ASP A 267 13.98 -5.66 15.21
C ASP A 267 14.94 -6.28 16.23
N GLY A 268 14.72 -6.04 17.53
CA GLY A 268 15.49 -6.67 18.61
C GLY A 268 15.45 -8.20 18.56
N ARG A 269 14.26 -8.79 18.35
CA ARG A 269 14.07 -10.24 18.26
C ARG A 269 14.73 -10.82 17.01
N LEU A 270 14.55 -10.19 15.85
CA LEU A 270 15.14 -10.65 14.59
C LEU A 270 16.67 -10.65 14.65
N ARG A 271 17.28 -9.63 15.26
CA ARG A 271 18.74 -9.58 15.44
C ARG A 271 19.27 -10.77 16.23
N SER A 272 18.58 -11.16 17.30
CA SER A 272 18.99 -12.30 18.13
C SER A 272 18.68 -13.66 17.52
N SER A 273 17.62 -13.78 16.73
CA SER A 273 17.14 -15.08 16.22
C SER A 273 17.76 -15.46 14.88
N VAL A 274 17.84 -14.52 13.93
CA VAL A 274 18.27 -14.79 12.54
C VAL A 274 19.27 -13.76 12.03
N GLY A 275 19.80 -12.88 12.89
CA GLY A 275 20.62 -11.74 12.44
C GLY A 275 19.86 -10.76 11.52
N GLY A 276 18.54 -10.81 11.56
CA GLY A 276 17.63 -10.04 10.70
C GLY A 276 17.40 -8.63 11.20
N ARG A 277 16.51 -7.89 10.51
CA ARG A 277 16.16 -6.51 10.84
C ARG A 277 14.69 -6.20 10.61
N ALA A 278 14.13 -5.30 11.40
CA ALA A 278 12.83 -4.70 11.12
C ALA A 278 12.92 -3.17 11.14
N MET A 279 12.24 -2.53 10.20
CA MET A 279 12.26 -1.07 10.06
C MET A 279 11.02 -0.58 9.34
N VAL A 280 10.44 0.52 9.83
CA VAL A 280 9.29 1.15 9.19
C VAL A 280 9.75 1.89 7.94
N SER A 281 9.05 1.70 6.83
CA SER A 281 9.17 2.58 5.65
C SER A 281 8.08 3.65 5.72
N VAL A 282 8.48 4.89 5.91
CA VAL A 282 7.59 6.05 5.83
C VAL A 282 7.50 6.47 4.38
N ASN A 283 6.33 6.24 3.80
CA ASN A 283 6.07 6.43 2.38
C ASN A 283 5.36 7.76 2.14
N LYS A 284 5.32 8.22 0.89
CA LYS A 284 4.63 9.46 0.51
C LYS A 284 3.11 9.27 0.40
N ALA A 285 2.36 10.36 0.39
CA ALA A 285 0.92 10.36 0.11
C ALA A 285 0.66 9.97 -1.36
N VAL A 286 -0.21 8.97 -1.56
CA VAL A 286 -0.58 8.45 -2.89
C VAL A 286 -2.09 8.21 -2.98
N ILE A 287 -2.60 8.18 -4.21
CA ILE A 287 -4.00 7.86 -4.49
C ILE A 287 -4.21 6.36 -4.22
N THR A 288 -5.05 6.05 -3.23
CA THR A 288 -5.48 4.69 -2.89
C THR A 288 -6.93 4.73 -2.45
N GLN A 289 -7.60 3.57 -2.38
CA GLN A 289 -8.95 3.51 -1.82
C GLN A 289 -8.96 3.99 -0.36
N ALA A 290 -7.92 3.64 0.41
CA ALA A 290 -7.77 4.06 1.80
C ALA A 290 -7.58 5.58 1.93
N SER A 291 -6.68 6.18 1.15
CA SER A 291 -6.40 7.63 1.23
C SER A 291 -7.56 8.48 0.73
N ALA A 292 -8.33 8.01 -0.26
CA ALA A 292 -9.50 8.73 -0.78
C ALA A 292 -10.64 8.87 0.25
N ALA A 293 -10.69 7.98 1.25
CA ALA A 293 -11.67 8.03 2.33
C ALA A 293 -11.30 9.00 3.47
N ILE A 294 -10.05 9.48 3.52
CA ILE A 294 -9.58 10.39 4.57
C ILE A 294 -9.98 11.83 4.18
N PRO A 295 -10.72 12.57 5.02
CA PRO A 295 -11.00 13.98 4.75
C PRO A 295 -9.70 14.77 4.50
N VAL A 296 -9.75 15.86 3.73
CA VAL A 296 -8.60 16.71 3.36
C VAL A 296 -7.65 16.07 2.33
N VAL A 297 -7.40 14.77 2.44
CA VAL A 297 -6.37 14.06 1.67
C VAL A 297 -6.58 14.11 0.14
N PRO A 298 -7.80 13.97 -0.43
CA PRO A 298 -7.99 14.11 -1.87
C PRO A 298 -7.54 15.46 -2.43
N LEU A 299 -7.86 16.55 -1.72
CA LEU A 299 -7.45 17.90 -2.11
C LEU A 299 -5.94 18.09 -1.92
N TYR A 300 -5.40 17.58 -0.82
CA TYR A 300 -3.96 17.59 -0.54
C TYR A 300 -3.17 16.88 -1.62
N ILE A 301 -3.55 15.67 -1.99
CA ILE A 301 -2.89 14.89 -3.03
C ILE A 301 -2.98 15.61 -4.39
N SER A 302 -4.14 16.20 -4.71
CA SER A 302 -4.31 16.97 -5.95
C SER A 302 -3.31 18.14 -6.03
N LEU A 303 -3.11 18.88 -4.94
CA LEU A 303 -2.12 19.97 -4.89
C LEU A 303 -0.68 19.43 -4.91
N LEU A 304 -0.40 18.42 -4.09
CA LEU A 304 0.92 17.80 -3.97
C LEU A 304 1.41 17.28 -5.32
N TYR A 305 0.55 16.57 -6.06
CA TYR A 305 0.89 15.99 -7.35
C TYR A 305 1.25 17.08 -8.37
N ARG A 306 0.48 18.18 -8.43
CA ARG A 306 0.80 19.33 -9.29
C ARG A 306 2.23 19.83 -9.02
N ILE A 307 2.50 20.16 -7.76
CA ILE A 307 3.78 20.74 -7.32
C ILE A 307 4.94 19.78 -7.56
N MET A 308 4.77 18.50 -7.20
CA MET A 308 5.81 17.50 -7.40
C MET A 308 6.07 17.22 -8.88
N ARG A 309 5.05 17.19 -9.75
CA ARG A 309 5.22 17.01 -11.20
C ARG A 309 5.94 18.18 -11.86
N GLU A 310 5.54 19.41 -11.53
CA GLU A 310 6.22 20.63 -12.02
C GLU A 310 7.71 20.68 -11.66
N ARG A 311 8.09 19.98 -10.58
CA ARG A 311 9.48 19.89 -10.09
C ARG A 311 10.20 18.60 -10.47
N GLY A 312 9.54 17.68 -11.20
CA GLY A 312 10.12 16.38 -11.55
C GLY A 312 10.37 15.44 -10.36
N LEU A 313 9.61 15.58 -9.28
CA LEU A 313 9.74 14.81 -8.03
C LEU A 313 8.63 13.77 -7.83
N HIS A 314 7.58 13.78 -8.66
CA HIS A 314 6.40 12.92 -8.47
C HIS A 314 6.74 11.44 -8.64
N GLU A 315 6.27 10.62 -7.70
CA GLU A 315 6.37 9.16 -7.74
C GLU A 315 4.99 8.52 -7.56
N ASP A 316 4.62 7.63 -8.47
CA ASP A 316 3.52 6.69 -8.22
C ASP A 316 4.01 5.53 -7.31
N PRO A 317 3.12 4.73 -6.70
CA PRO A 317 3.51 3.66 -5.78
C PRO A 317 4.62 2.75 -6.32
N ILE A 318 4.57 2.37 -7.60
CA ILE A 318 5.60 1.54 -8.22
C ILE A 318 6.97 2.22 -8.29
N HIS A 319 7.04 3.52 -8.59
CA HIS A 319 8.31 4.27 -8.62
C HIS A 319 8.93 4.33 -7.22
N GLN A 320 8.09 4.57 -6.21
CA GLN A 320 8.57 4.61 -4.83
C GLN A 320 9.02 3.23 -4.33
N MET A 321 8.34 2.14 -4.71
CA MET A 321 8.78 0.79 -4.37
C MET A 321 10.06 0.38 -5.13
N VAL A 322 10.21 0.79 -6.39
CA VAL A 322 11.48 0.67 -7.12
C VAL A 322 12.61 1.35 -6.34
N ARG A 323 12.41 2.59 -5.88
CA ARG A 323 13.39 3.33 -5.07
C ARG A 323 13.68 2.63 -3.74
N LEU A 324 12.64 2.18 -3.02
CA LEU A 324 12.78 1.43 -1.77
C LEU A 324 13.71 0.23 -1.92
N PHE A 325 13.48 -0.60 -2.95
CA PHE A 325 14.28 -1.80 -3.18
C PHE A 325 15.69 -1.44 -3.65
N ASN A 326 15.83 -0.52 -4.59
CA ASN A 326 17.13 -0.14 -5.14
C ASN A 326 18.04 0.49 -4.11
N ASP A 327 17.51 1.27 -3.18
CA ASP A 327 18.32 2.10 -2.29
C ASP A 327 18.44 1.52 -0.89
N HIS A 328 17.44 0.76 -0.41
CA HIS A 328 17.37 0.36 0.99
C HIS A 328 17.27 -1.16 1.21
N ILE A 329 16.24 -1.80 0.66
CA ILE A 329 15.84 -3.14 1.14
C ILE A 329 16.24 -4.29 0.22
N GLY A 330 16.64 -4.01 -1.02
CA GLY A 330 17.05 -5.03 -1.98
C GLY A 330 18.33 -5.79 -1.57
N PRO A 331 18.62 -6.92 -2.24
CA PRO A 331 19.83 -7.70 -1.98
C PRO A 331 21.11 -6.86 -1.99
N GLY A 332 21.94 -7.00 -0.96
CA GLY A 332 23.21 -6.27 -0.82
C GLY A 332 23.06 -4.78 -0.48
N ARG A 333 21.86 -4.28 -0.20
CA ARG A 333 21.63 -2.89 0.21
C ARG A 333 21.64 -2.74 1.72
N THR A 334 22.19 -1.61 2.18
CA THR A 334 22.12 -1.17 3.57
C THR A 334 21.17 0.02 3.63
N PRO A 335 20.03 -0.08 4.35
CA PRO A 335 19.09 1.01 4.48
C PRO A 335 19.73 2.27 5.07
N ALA A 336 19.51 3.42 4.43
CA ALA A 336 19.66 4.72 5.09
C ALA A 336 18.43 4.97 5.97
N LEU A 337 18.67 5.27 7.25
CA LEU A 337 17.63 5.44 8.26
C LEU A 337 17.69 6.85 8.86
N ASP A 338 16.53 7.36 9.30
CA ASP A 338 16.46 8.59 10.11
C ASP A 338 16.81 8.33 11.58
N GLY A 339 16.76 9.38 12.42
CA GLY A 339 17.08 9.29 13.84
C GLY A 339 16.14 8.40 14.67
N GLU A 340 15.05 7.89 14.09
CA GLU A 340 14.10 6.98 14.71
C GLU A 340 14.15 5.56 14.11
N ASP A 341 15.23 5.26 13.36
CA ASP A 341 15.46 3.99 12.67
C ASP A 341 14.44 3.68 11.55
N ARG A 342 13.93 4.72 10.87
CA ARG A 342 12.94 4.58 9.79
C ARG A 342 13.56 4.85 8.42
N ILE A 343 13.12 4.11 7.41
CA ILE A 343 13.38 4.44 6.00
C ILE A 343 12.44 5.60 5.61
N ARG A 344 12.99 6.63 4.97
CA ARG A 344 12.24 7.84 4.57
C ARG A 344 12.13 7.94 3.05
N LEU A 345 10.98 7.54 2.53
CA LEU A 345 10.60 7.72 1.11
C LEU A 345 9.62 8.89 0.92
N ASP A 346 9.18 9.51 2.01
CA ASP A 346 8.44 10.77 2.03
C ASP A 346 9.36 12.00 1.92
N ASP A 347 10.67 11.79 1.77
CA ASP A 347 11.70 12.82 1.63
C ASP A 347 11.43 13.79 0.47
N LEU A 348 10.98 13.28 -0.68
CA LEU A 348 10.62 14.12 -1.84
C LEU A 348 9.34 14.93 -1.62
N GLU A 349 8.40 14.41 -0.83
CA GLU A 349 7.18 15.13 -0.44
C GLU A 349 7.50 16.22 0.58
N LEU A 350 8.36 15.95 1.56
CA LEU A 350 8.64 16.84 2.68
C LEU A 350 9.75 17.87 2.42
N VAL A 351 10.30 17.92 1.20
CA VAL A 351 11.34 18.88 0.86
C VAL A 351 10.82 20.32 0.98
N GLY A 352 11.60 21.21 1.59
CA GLY A 352 11.16 22.56 1.96
C GLY A 352 10.50 23.39 0.85
N PRO A 353 10.98 23.39 -0.41
CA PRO A 353 10.30 24.08 -1.51
C PRO A 353 8.89 23.56 -1.83
N VAL A 354 8.64 22.25 -1.71
CA VAL A 354 7.30 21.66 -1.93
C VAL A 354 6.36 22.11 -0.82
N GLN A 355 6.80 21.99 0.43
CA GLN A 355 5.98 22.34 1.60
C GLN A 355 5.63 23.84 1.66
N ARG A 356 6.59 24.72 1.38
CA ARG A 356 6.31 26.17 1.33
C ARG A 356 5.30 26.55 0.24
N GLU A 357 5.32 25.87 -0.89
CA GLU A 357 4.34 26.12 -1.95
C GLU A 357 2.95 25.62 -1.56
N ILE A 358 2.87 24.45 -0.91
CA ILE A 358 1.61 23.95 -0.34
C ILE A 358 1.04 24.95 0.67
N ASP A 359 1.85 25.41 1.62
CA ASP A 359 1.44 26.38 2.64
C ASP A 359 0.97 27.72 2.04
N SER A 360 1.58 28.14 0.93
CA SER A 360 1.19 29.37 0.22
C SER A 360 -0.09 29.20 -0.60
N VAL A 361 -0.29 28.06 -1.26
CA VAL A 361 -1.41 27.85 -2.20
C VAL A 361 -2.66 27.40 -1.48
N TRP A 362 -2.54 26.52 -0.49
CA TRP A 362 -3.67 25.89 0.21
C TRP A 362 -4.75 26.87 0.74
N PRO A 363 -4.39 28.00 1.39
CA PRO A 363 -5.37 28.95 1.90
C PRO A 363 -6.18 29.63 0.78
N THR A 364 -5.64 29.70 -0.43
CA THR A 364 -6.25 30.39 -1.59
C THR A 364 -7.21 29.51 -2.39
N ILE A 365 -7.25 28.20 -2.13
CA ILE A 365 -8.10 27.25 -2.86
C ILE A 365 -9.58 27.51 -2.54
N THR A 366 -10.38 27.69 -3.59
CA THR A 366 -11.83 27.84 -3.59
C THR A 366 -12.45 26.94 -4.65
N THR A 367 -13.77 26.80 -4.64
CA THR A 367 -14.52 26.06 -5.68
C THR A 367 -14.26 26.59 -7.09
N ASP A 368 -14.00 27.89 -7.25
CA ASP A 368 -13.83 28.50 -8.57
C ASP A 368 -12.43 28.27 -9.16
N ASN A 369 -11.43 28.01 -8.31
CA ASN A 369 -10.02 27.97 -8.74
C ASN A 369 -9.29 26.64 -8.47
N PHE A 370 -9.86 25.70 -7.70
CA PHE A 370 -9.12 24.49 -7.28
C PHE A 370 -8.64 23.65 -8.46
N ARG A 371 -9.41 23.58 -9.56
CA ARG A 371 -9.01 22.86 -10.79
C ARG A 371 -7.82 23.48 -11.51
N VAL A 372 -7.54 24.77 -11.28
CA VAL A 372 -6.39 25.49 -11.83
C VAL A 372 -5.20 25.40 -10.87
N LEU A 373 -5.46 25.50 -9.56
CA LEU A 373 -4.42 25.52 -8.52
C LEU A 373 -3.95 24.11 -8.10
N THR A 374 -4.65 23.06 -8.53
CA THR A 374 -4.34 21.67 -8.19
C THR A 374 -4.45 20.79 -9.43
N ASP A 375 -3.86 19.60 -9.39
CA ASP A 375 -4.00 18.59 -10.45
C ASP A 375 -5.19 17.65 -10.17
N TYR A 376 -6.38 18.25 -9.98
CA TYR A 376 -7.58 17.50 -9.59
C TYR A 376 -8.04 16.52 -10.68
N ASP A 377 -7.88 16.86 -11.95
CA ASP A 377 -8.26 15.96 -13.04
C ASP A 377 -7.35 14.73 -13.10
N ALA A 378 -6.04 14.87 -12.86
CA ALA A 378 -5.18 13.71 -12.70
C ALA A 378 -5.51 12.92 -11.43
N TYR A 379 -5.88 13.57 -10.33
CA TYR A 379 -6.35 12.87 -9.14
C TYR A 379 -7.58 12.01 -9.45
N LYS A 380 -8.59 12.59 -10.12
CA LYS A 380 -9.83 11.93 -10.49
C LYS A 380 -9.58 10.74 -11.42
N ARG A 381 -8.72 10.93 -12.44
CA ARG A 381 -8.29 9.86 -13.33
C ARG A 381 -7.54 8.77 -12.57
N GLY A 382 -6.57 9.12 -11.73
CA GLY A 382 -5.83 8.18 -10.90
C GLY A 382 -6.72 7.37 -9.96
N PHE A 383 -7.75 7.99 -9.38
CA PHE A 383 -8.75 7.30 -8.56
C PHE A 383 -9.55 6.27 -9.38
N ARG A 384 -9.97 6.63 -10.60
CA ARG A 384 -10.69 5.72 -11.52
C ARG A 384 -9.81 4.56 -11.99
N GLN A 385 -8.53 4.83 -12.20
CA GLN A 385 -7.53 3.82 -12.56
C GLN A 385 -7.32 2.78 -11.44
N LEU A 386 -7.55 3.12 -10.16
CA LEU A 386 -7.55 2.10 -9.09
C LEU A 386 -8.53 0.94 -9.36
N PHE A 387 -9.59 1.21 -10.13
CA PHE A 387 -10.64 0.26 -10.50
C PHE A 387 -10.57 -0.18 -11.97
N GLY A 388 -9.45 0.12 -12.65
CA GLY A 388 -9.25 -0.25 -14.05
C GLY A 388 -10.00 0.64 -15.06
N PHE A 389 -10.51 1.81 -14.67
CA PHE A 389 -11.16 2.75 -15.58
C PHE A 389 -10.21 3.88 -15.99
N GLU A 390 -10.42 4.46 -17.18
CA GLU A 390 -9.59 5.54 -17.74
C GLU A 390 -8.10 5.19 -17.87
N VAL A 391 -7.85 3.91 -18.12
CA VAL A 391 -6.54 3.36 -18.47
C VAL A 391 -6.38 3.42 -19.98
N ASP A 392 -5.24 3.94 -20.44
CA ASP A 392 -4.99 4.11 -21.87
C ASP A 392 -4.92 2.75 -22.59
N GLY A 393 -5.50 2.68 -23.78
CA GLY A 393 -5.48 1.46 -24.62
C GLY A 393 -6.50 0.38 -24.24
N VAL A 394 -7.43 0.65 -23.32
CA VAL A 394 -8.50 -0.30 -22.93
C VAL A 394 -9.80 0.03 -23.67
N ALA A 395 -10.40 -0.96 -24.34
CA ALA A 395 -11.72 -0.83 -24.97
C ALA A 395 -12.83 -1.04 -23.91
N TYR A 396 -13.44 0.06 -23.47
CA TYR A 396 -14.47 0.06 -22.41
C TYR A 396 -15.90 -0.19 -22.91
N ASP A 397 -16.12 -0.06 -24.22
CA ASP A 397 -17.38 -0.31 -24.90
C ASP A 397 -17.57 -1.77 -25.33
N GLU A 398 -16.55 -2.61 -25.15
CA GLU A 398 -16.58 -4.03 -25.47
C GLU A 398 -16.86 -4.91 -24.23
N PRO A 399 -17.55 -6.06 -24.39
CA PRO A 399 -17.69 -7.04 -23.31
C PRO A 399 -16.33 -7.60 -22.89
N VAL A 400 -16.06 -7.62 -21.58
CA VAL A 400 -14.87 -8.23 -20.99
C VAL A 400 -15.24 -9.44 -20.14
N GLU A 401 -14.36 -10.43 -20.10
CA GLU A 401 -14.48 -11.59 -19.22
C GLU A 401 -14.32 -11.17 -17.75
N LEU A 402 -15.26 -11.59 -16.92
CA LEU A 402 -15.28 -11.24 -15.49
C LEU A 402 -14.53 -12.22 -14.61
N GLU A 403 -14.40 -13.48 -15.05
CA GLU A 403 -13.67 -14.50 -14.31
C GLU A 403 -12.16 -14.29 -14.44
N ALA A 404 -11.42 -14.57 -13.37
CA ALA A 404 -9.97 -14.49 -13.35
C ALA A 404 -9.40 -15.53 -12.38
N GLU A 405 -8.21 -16.03 -12.69
CA GLU A 405 -7.50 -17.05 -11.88
C GLU A 405 -6.33 -16.42 -11.12
N ILE A 406 -6.13 -16.83 -9.87
CA ILE A 406 -5.06 -16.37 -8.96
C ILE A 406 -4.27 -17.52 -8.36
#